data_AF-A0A524CUS1-F1
#
_entry.id   AF-A0A524CUS1-F1
#
_cell.length_a   1.000
_cell.length_b   1.000
_cell.length_c   1.000
_cell.angle_alpha   90.00
_cell.angle_beta   90.00
_cell.angle_gamma   90.00
#
_symmetry.space_group_name_H-M   'P 1'
#
loop_
_entity.id
_entity.type
_entity.pdbx_description
1 polymer ?
#
loop_
_entity_poly.entity_id
_entity_poly.type
_entity_poly.pdbx_seq_one_letter_code
_entity_poly.pdbx_strand_id
1 'polypeptide(L)'
;MTRKTWTLRLANGHEDHFIDIRRKVGNRIVRAYLLDEMTARNAITRIKATLRGPKKEFKDFDKFLILSAQNSGKQYRILAEAKVYDNLRIVATDSETISESDPQEIISIFTGALQDPSGHNAMLIVSEDSVAIE
;
A
#
# COMPACT_ATOMS: atom_id res chain seq x y z
N MET A 1 -23.70 -6.53 1.76
CA MET A 1 -22.54 -7.29 1.24
C MET A 1 -21.38 -7.12 2.21
N THR A 2 -20.79 -8.19 2.74
CA THR A 2 -19.60 -8.10 3.58
C THR A 2 -18.44 -7.60 2.72
N ARG A 3 -17.89 -6.41 3.01
CA ARG A 3 -16.69 -5.91 2.31
C ARG A 3 -15.54 -6.89 2.56
N LYS A 4 -14.84 -7.27 1.50
CA LYS A 4 -13.64 -8.12 1.60
C LYS A 4 -12.51 -7.27 2.15
N THR A 5 -11.88 -7.71 3.23
CA THR A 5 -10.84 -6.95 3.91
C THR A 5 -9.52 -7.71 3.98
N TRP A 6 -8.44 -6.96 3.93
CA TRP A 6 -7.12 -7.40 4.34
C TRP A 6 -6.90 -6.97 5.78
N THR A 7 -6.22 -7.80 6.57
CA THR A 7 -5.86 -7.49 7.95
C THR A 7 -4.35 -7.51 8.09
N LEU A 8 -3.77 -6.38 8.49
CA LEU A 8 -2.37 -6.29 8.89
C LEU A 8 -2.33 -6.40 10.42
N ARG A 9 -1.68 -7.43 10.95
CA ARG A 9 -1.50 -7.61 12.39
C ARG A 9 -0.06 -7.30 12.76
N LEU A 10 0.11 -6.27 13.58
CA LEU A 10 1.39 -5.80 14.10
C LEU A 10 1.89 -6.70 15.24
N ALA A 11 3.18 -6.61 15.56
CA ALA A 11 3.80 -7.41 16.62
C ALA A 11 3.20 -7.16 18.02
N ASN A 12 2.65 -5.96 18.27
CA ASN A 12 1.96 -5.61 19.52
C ASN A 12 0.52 -6.15 19.60
N GLY A 13 0.07 -6.91 18.59
CA GLY A 13 -1.28 -7.46 18.51
C GLY A 13 -2.33 -6.50 17.93
N HIS A 14 -1.97 -5.25 17.61
CA HIS A 14 -2.87 -4.32 16.93
C HIS A 14 -3.17 -4.80 15.51
N GLU A 15 -4.43 -4.63 15.08
CA GLU A 15 -4.90 -5.01 13.75
C GLU A 15 -5.39 -3.77 12.98
N ASP A 16 -4.78 -3.56 11.82
CA ASP A 16 -5.22 -2.60 10.82
C ASP A 16 -6.02 -3.32 9.72
N HIS A 17 -7.06 -2.65 9.21
CA HIS A 17 -7.92 -3.21 8.17
C HIS A 17 -7.90 -2.37 6.90
N PHE A 18 -7.84 -3.05 5.75
CA PHE A 18 -7.88 -2.44 4.43
C PHE A 18 -8.99 -3.06 3.59
N ILE A 19 -9.75 -2.23 2.88
CA ILE A 19 -10.79 -2.61 1.94
C ILE A 19 -10.13 -3.13 0.67
N ASP A 20 -10.42 -4.37 0.27
CA ASP A 20 -9.90 -4.94 -0.98
C ASP A 20 -10.50 -4.21 -2.20
N ILE A 21 -9.62 -3.61 -3.01
CA ILE A 21 -10.00 -2.86 -4.22
C ILE A 21 -9.45 -3.49 -5.50
N ARG A 22 -8.84 -4.69 -5.44
CA ARG A 22 -8.22 -5.35 -6.61
C ARG A 22 -9.18 -5.51 -7.78
N ARG A 23 -10.46 -5.80 -7.50
CA ARG A 23 -11.50 -5.93 -8.54
C ARG A 23 -11.83 -4.59 -9.21
N LYS A 24 -11.66 -3.49 -8.49
CA LYS A 24 -11.92 -2.12 -8.98
C LYS A 24 -10.74 -1.60 -9.79
N VAL A 25 -9.52 -1.65 -9.24
CA VAL A 25 -8.31 -1.15 -9.93
C VAL A 25 -7.79 -2.11 -11.00
N GLY A 26 -8.19 -3.39 -10.97
CA GLY A 26 -7.77 -4.41 -11.91
C GLY A 26 -6.30 -4.81 -11.73
N ASN A 27 -5.68 -5.29 -12.81
CA ASN A 27 -4.24 -5.62 -12.84
C ASN A 27 -3.40 -4.45 -13.33
N ARG A 28 -3.78 -3.20 -13.00
CA ARG A 28 -2.98 -2.02 -13.36
C ARG A 28 -1.64 -2.10 -12.64
N ILE A 29 -0.58 -2.03 -13.44
CA ILE A 29 0.80 -2.20 -13.02
C ILE A 29 1.42 -0.81 -12.85
N VAL A 30 1.93 -0.51 -11.66
CA VAL A 30 2.65 0.73 -11.36
C VAL A 30 4.14 0.45 -11.32
N ARG A 31 4.96 1.24 -12.00
CA ARG A 31 6.39 0.96 -12.16
C ARG A 31 7.13 1.02 -10.83
N ALA A 32 8.00 0.04 -10.55
CA ALA A 32 8.72 -0.03 -9.28
C ALA A 32 9.79 1.06 -9.11
N TYR A 33 10.32 1.67 -10.18
CA TYR A 33 11.27 2.80 -10.09
C TYR A 33 10.71 3.98 -9.30
N LEU A 34 9.38 4.08 -9.15
CA LEU A 34 8.76 5.11 -8.32
C LEU A 34 9.07 4.96 -6.83
N LEU A 35 9.60 3.81 -6.40
CA LEU A 35 10.13 3.63 -5.06
C LEU A 35 11.48 4.33 -4.88
N ASP A 36 12.22 4.63 -5.95
CA ASP A 36 13.56 5.21 -5.87
C ASP A 36 13.55 6.57 -5.17
N GLU A 37 12.53 7.40 -5.41
CA GLU A 37 12.34 8.68 -4.71
C GLU A 37 12.02 8.50 -3.22
N MET A 38 11.25 7.47 -2.86
CA MET A 38 11.00 7.14 -1.45
C MET A 38 12.30 6.75 -0.75
N THR A 39 13.14 5.96 -1.42
CA THR A 39 14.44 5.51 -0.91
C THR A 39 15.43 6.67 -0.80
N ALA A 40 15.56 7.49 -1.84
CA ALA A 40 16.46 8.64 -1.88
C ALA A 40 16.17 9.66 -0.77
N ARG A 41 14.90 9.80 -0.37
CA ARG A 41 14.44 10.70 0.69
C ARG A 41 14.42 10.08 2.07
N ASN A 42 14.81 8.81 2.21
CA ASN A 42 14.68 8.04 3.44
C ASN A 42 13.25 8.06 4.01
N ALA A 43 12.24 8.09 3.13
CA ALA A 43 10.81 8.12 3.49
C ALA A 43 10.27 6.71 3.73
N ILE A 44 11.02 5.90 4.47
CA ILE A 44 10.77 4.46 4.66
C ILE A 44 10.76 4.13 6.15
N THR A 45 9.74 3.41 6.59
CA THR A 45 9.65 2.79 7.91
C THR A 45 9.55 1.28 7.76
N ARG A 46 10.32 0.56 8.57
CA ARG A 46 10.28 -0.90 8.63
C ARG A 46 9.51 -1.36 9.87
N ILE A 47 8.66 -2.37 9.71
CA ILE A 47 7.83 -2.93 10.79
C ILE A 47 7.81 -4.46 10.78
N LYS A 48 7.62 -5.04 11.96
CA LYS A 48 7.27 -6.45 12.10
C LYS A 48 5.75 -6.65 12.07
N ALA A 49 5.25 -7.26 11.01
CA ALA A 49 3.81 -7.51 10.83
C ALA A 49 3.52 -8.80 10.06
N THR A 50 2.30 -9.30 10.21
CA THR A 50 1.75 -10.40 9.40
C THR A 50 0.53 -9.92 8.63
N LEU A 51 0.38 -10.34 7.38
CA LEU A 51 -0.74 -9.95 6.54
C LEU A 51 -1.71 -11.13 6.37
N ARG A 52 -3.01 -10.87 6.46
CA ARG A 52 -4.07 -11.85 6.19
C ARG A 52 -4.98 -11.33 5.09
N GLY A 53 -5.20 -12.15 4.07
CA GLY A 53 -6.06 -11.85 2.95
C GLY A 53 -7.56 -12.02 3.24
N PRO A 54 -8.43 -11.61 2.30
CA PRO A 54 -9.88 -11.63 2.51
C PRO A 54 -10.52 -13.02 2.60
N LYS A 55 -9.80 -14.09 2.25
CA LYS A 55 -10.25 -15.47 2.46
C LYS A 55 -9.62 -16.07 3.73
N LYS A 56 -9.11 -15.22 4.62
CA LYS A 56 -8.41 -15.58 5.87
C LYS A 56 -7.11 -16.35 5.66
N GLU A 57 -6.53 -16.28 4.46
CA GLU A 57 -5.22 -16.86 4.17
C GLU A 57 -4.11 -15.95 4.72
N PHE A 58 -3.11 -16.52 5.40
CA PHE A 58 -1.92 -15.77 5.76
C PHE A 58 -1.05 -15.52 4.53
N LYS A 59 -0.45 -14.34 4.48
CA LYS A 59 0.48 -13.88 3.44
C LYS A 59 1.73 -13.32 4.10
N ASP A 60 2.86 -13.57 3.45
CA ASP A 60 4.12 -12.97 3.81
C ASP A 60 4.04 -11.47 3.53
N PHE A 61 4.28 -10.62 4.54
CA PHE A 61 4.23 -9.16 4.38
C PHE A 61 5.47 -8.61 3.64
N ASP A 62 6.55 -9.40 3.55
CA ASP A 62 7.78 -9.07 2.82
C ASP A 62 7.57 -8.71 1.33
N LYS A 63 6.53 -9.29 0.71
CA LYS A 63 6.08 -9.08 -0.67
C LYS A 63 5.12 -7.90 -0.82
N PHE A 64 4.76 -7.23 0.27
CA PHE A 64 3.85 -6.11 0.27
C PHE A 64 4.53 -4.87 0.83
N LEU A 65 3.93 -3.72 0.51
CA LEU A 65 4.26 -2.44 1.09
C LEU A 65 2.97 -1.66 1.34
N ILE A 66 3.04 -0.71 2.25
CA ILE A 66 1.94 0.22 2.52
C ILE A 66 2.46 1.61 2.24
N LEU A 67 1.83 2.31 1.30
CA LEU A 67 2.04 3.73 1.10
C LEU A 67 1.09 4.49 2.02
N SER A 68 1.61 5.16 3.04
CA SER A 68 0.87 6.16 3.80
C SER A 68 1.13 7.53 3.19
N ALA A 69 0.09 8.32 2.95
CA ALA A 69 0.22 9.65 2.39
C ALA A 69 -0.97 10.53 2.79
N GLN A 70 -0.89 11.81 2.46
CA GLN A 70 -1.96 12.78 2.64
C GLN A 70 -2.49 13.26 1.29
N ASN A 71 -3.80 13.42 1.20
CA ASN A 71 -4.48 14.09 0.09
C ASN A 71 -5.59 14.96 0.66
N SER A 72 -5.61 16.25 0.28
CA SER A 72 -6.61 17.22 0.74
C SER A 72 -6.74 17.27 2.27
N GLY A 73 -5.60 17.17 2.99
CA GLY A 73 -5.52 17.19 4.45
C GLY A 73 -5.97 15.91 5.16
N LYS A 74 -6.37 14.86 4.42
CA LYS A 74 -6.72 13.55 4.98
C LYS A 74 -5.61 12.55 4.73
N GLN A 75 -5.23 11.83 5.77
CA GLN A 75 -4.31 10.71 5.65
C GLN A 75 -5.04 9.48 5.07
N TYR A 76 -4.33 8.74 4.23
CA TYR A 76 -4.77 7.46 3.72
C TYR A 76 -3.59 6.48 3.66
N ARG A 77 -3.91 5.20 3.60
CA ARG A 77 -2.94 4.12 3.38
C ARG A 77 -3.40 3.19 2.27
N ILE A 78 -2.52 2.95 1.31
CA ILE A 78 -2.74 1.99 0.22
C ILE A 78 -1.78 0.82 0.40
N LEU A 79 -2.33 -0.39 0.50
CA LEU A 79 -1.60 -1.64 0.45
C LEU A 79 -1.32 -1.99 -1.01
N ALA A 80 -0.06 -2.24 -1.32
CA ALA A 80 0.38 -2.72 -2.62
C ALA A 80 1.25 -3.98 -2.49
N GLU A 81 1.16 -4.86 -3.50
CA GLU A 81 2.03 -6.01 -3.67
C GLU A 81 3.22 -5.57 -4.53
N ALA A 82 4.44 -5.83 -4.06
CA ALA A 82 5.69 -5.49 -4.72
C ALA A 82 6.23 -6.66 -5.57
N LYS A 83 7.17 -6.37 -6.47
CA LYS A 83 7.86 -7.33 -7.35
C LYS A 83 6.92 -8.19 -8.22
N VAL A 84 5.74 -7.67 -8.56
CA VAL A 84 4.85 -8.30 -9.55
C VAL A 84 5.37 -7.93 -10.94
N TYR A 85 6.21 -8.80 -11.53
CA TYR A 85 6.95 -8.50 -12.77
C TYR A 85 7.81 -7.23 -12.67
N ASP A 86 8.51 -7.03 -11.55
CA ASP A 86 9.28 -5.80 -11.24
C ASP A 86 8.42 -4.53 -11.15
N ASN A 87 7.16 -4.70 -10.78
CA ASN A 87 6.22 -3.60 -10.60
C ASN A 87 5.43 -3.75 -9.30
N LEU A 88 4.65 -2.70 -9.02
CA LEU A 88 3.71 -2.60 -7.92
C LEU A 88 2.29 -2.86 -8.41
N ARG A 89 1.52 -3.56 -7.59
CA ARG A 89 0.10 -3.78 -7.80
C ARG A 89 -0.70 -3.26 -6.61
N ILE A 90 -1.63 -2.36 -6.85
CA ILE A 90 -2.53 -1.84 -5.80
C ILE A 90 -3.50 -2.96 -5.37
N VAL A 91 -3.62 -3.16 -4.06
CA VAL A 91 -4.38 -4.27 -3.46
C VAL A 91 -5.57 -3.78 -2.65
N ALA A 92 -5.33 -2.89 -1.70
CA ALA A 92 -6.33 -2.47 -0.73
C ALA A 92 -6.09 -1.04 -0.25
N THR A 93 -7.09 -0.42 0.37
CA THR A 93 -6.97 0.90 1.00
C THR A 93 -7.72 0.91 2.33
N ASP A 94 -7.23 1.65 3.32
CA ASP A 94 -7.95 1.86 4.58
C ASP A 94 -8.98 3.01 4.49
N SER A 95 -8.93 3.79 3.41
CA SER A 95 -9.81 4.94 3.18
C SER A 95 -11.07 4.55 2.42
N GLU A 96 -12.24 4.78 3.02
CA GLU A 96 -13.53 4.59 2.35
C GLU A 96 -13.65 5.47 1.10
N THR A 97 -13.23 6.74 1.21
CA THR A 97 -13.26 7.69 0.09
C THR A 97 -12.45 7.17 -1.11
N ILE A 98 -11.22 6.72 -0.88
CA ILE A 98 -10.39 6.14 -1.96
C ILE A 98 -11.02 4.85 -2.48
N SER A 99 -11.63 4.03 -1.61
CA SER A 99 -12.29 2.80 -2.05
C SER A 99 -13.48 3.04 -2.97
N GLU A 100 -14.09 4.23 -2.89
CA GLU A 100 -15.25 4.66 -3.67
C GLU A 100 -14.88 5.44 -4.94
N SER A 101 -13.71 6.08 -4.97
CA SER A 101 -13.13 6.75 -6.14
C SER A 101 -13.05 5.91 -7.41
N ASP A 102 -12.89 6.59 -8.55
CA ASP A 102 -12.66 5.97 -9.86
C ASP A 102 -11.30 5.25 -9.89
N PRO A 103 -11.18 4.10 -10.58
CA PRO A 103 -9.90 3.40 -10.72
C PRO A 103 -8.73 4.29 -11.17
N GLN A 104 -8.94 5.22 -12.11
CA GLN A 104 -7.87 6.13 -12.56
C GLN A 104 -7.45 7.10 -11.46
N GLU A 105 -8.41 7.59 -10.69
CA GLU A 105 -8.15 8.50 -9.59
C GLU A 105 -7.32 7.81 -8.50
N ILE A 106 -7.66 6.57 -8.13
CA ILE A 106 -6.89 5.77 -7.17
C ILE A 106 -5.44 5.60 -7.62
N ILE A 107 -5.25 5.27 -8.91
CA ILE A 107 -3.92 5.09 -9.49
C ILE A 107 -3.15 6.42 -9.50
N SER A 108 -3.82 7.53 -9.86
CA SER A 108 -3.23 8.86 -9.85
C SER A 108 -2.78 9.27 -8.44
N ILE A 109 -3.64 9.06 -7.42
CA ILE A 109 -3.33 9.31 -6.01
C ILE A 109 -2.12 8.49 -5.55
N PHE A 110 -2.08 7.21 -5.90
CA PHE A 110 -0.98 6.33 -5.53
C PHE A 110 0.33 6.72 -6.22
N THR A 111 0.28 6.96 -7.53
CA THR A 111 1.48 7.32 -8.32
C THR A 111 2.00 8.71 -7.99
N GLY A 112 1.12 9.70 -7.81
CA GLY A 112 1.50 11.05 -7.41
C GLY A 112 2.22 11.09 -6.06
N ALA A 113 1.72 10.34 -5.07
CA ALA A 113 2.38 10.26 -3.77
C ALA A 113 3.76 9.55 -3.80
N LEU A 114 3.99 8.64 -4.75
CA LEU A 114 5.33 8.06 -4.97
C LEU A 114 6.26 9.01 -5.74
N GLN A 115 5.72 9.81 -6.67
CA GLN A 115 6.48 10.75 -7.49
C GLN A 115 6.89 12.02 -6.72
N ASP A 116 6.04 12.49 -5.82
CA ASP A 116 6.32 13.63 -4.94
C ASP A 116 6.04 13.26 -3.47
N PRO A 117 6.92 12.49 -2.83
CA PRO A 117 6.70 12.06 -1.45
C PRO A 117 6.58 13.23 -0.48
N SER A 118 7.33 14.31 -0.72
CA SER A 118 7.34 15.48 0.16
C SER A 118 6.03 16.28 0.07
N GLY A 119 5.52 16.53 -1.14
CA GLY A 119 4.23 17.21 -1.34
C GLY A 119 3.04 16.45 -0.75
N HIS A 120 3.17 15.13 -0.62
CA HIS A 120 2.12 14.26 -0.08
C HIS A 120 2.35 13.82 1.37
N ASN A 121 3.40 14.28 2.05
CA ASN A 121 3.84 13.75 3.35
C ASN A 121 3.83 12.21 3.36
N ALA A 122 4.35 11.63 2.28
CA ALA A 122 4.27 10.21 2.01
C ALA A 122 5.36 9.45 2.76
N MET A 123 5.00 8.28 3.26
CA MET A 123 5.90 7.35 3.91
C MET A 123 5.58 5.93 3.47
N LEU A 124 6.62 5.19 3.12
CA LEU A 124 6.50 3.81 2.73
C LEU A 124 6.76 2.91 3.95
N ILE A 125 5.81 2.03 4.25
CA ILE A 125 5.90 1.08 5.36
C ILE A 125 6.11 -0.31 4.78
N VAL A 126 7.20 -0.96 5.16
CA VAL A 126 7.58 -2.30 4.66
C VAL A 126 7.88 -3.25 5.79
N SER A 127 7.92 -4.55 5.50
CA SER A 127 8.43 -5.54 6.44
C SER A 127 9.90 -5.25 6.79
N GLU A 128 10.30 -5.50 8.03
CA GLU A 128 11.71 -5.57 8.42
C GLU A 128 12.51 -6.50 7.49
N ASP A 129 11.90 -7.63 7.12
CA ASP A 129 12.46 -8.63 6.22
C ASP A 129 12.28 -8.30 4.73
N SER A 130 11.75 -7.11 4.38
CA SER A 130 11.46 -6.80 2.97
C SER A 130 12.75 -6.54 2.19
N VAL A 131 12.91 -7.31 1.11
CA VAL A 131 13.92 -7.13 0.05
C VAL A 131 13.38 -6.28 -1.11
N ALA A 132 12.18 -5.69 -0.97
CA ALA A 132 11.59 -4.85 -2.02
C ALA A 132 12.30 -3.49 -2.17
N ILE A 133 13.09 -3.11 -1.16
CA ILE A 133 13.82 -1.86 -1.11
C ILE A 133 15.17 -2.15 -0.47
N GLU A 134 16.20 -2.08 -1.30
CA GLU A 134 17.62 -2.24 -0.95
C GLU A 134 18.33 -0.89 -1.13
#